data_AF-A0A929IEK2-F1
#
_entry.id   AF-A0A929IEK2-F1
#
_cell.length_a   1.000
_cell.length_b   1.000
_cell.length_c   1.000
_cell.angle_alpha   90.00
_cell.angle_beta   90.00
_cell.angle_gamma   90.00
#
_symmetry.space_group_name_H-M   'P 1'
#
loop_
_entity.id
_entity.type
_entity.pdbx_description
1 polymer ?
#
loop_
_entity_poly.entity_id
_entity_poly.type
_entity_poly.pdbx_seq_one_letter_code
_entity_poly.pdbx_strand_id
1 'polypeptide(L)'
;NHQVKKVSEGRPHIVDHIKNGEVQLVINTSLGGGSARDGYHIRHAALECHVPYVTTVAGALAMVSGIEAISGHHKQLSIKSIQEYHARRTSLQIK
;
A
#
# COMPACT_ATOMS: atom_id res chain seq x y z
N ASN A 1 -12.13 0.38 -15.74
CA ASN A 1 -12.46 1.04 -14.46
C ASN A 1 -13.94 0.92 -14.17
N HIS A 2 -14.29 0.42 -12.99
CA HIS A 2 -15.67 0.31 -12.48
C HIS A 2 -15.84 1.27 -11.30
N GLN A 3 -16.92 2.05 -11.28
CA GLN A 3 -17.22 2.93 -10.15
C GLN A 3 -17.87 2.14 -9.03
N VAL A 4 -17.40 2.35 -7.80
CA VAL A 4 -17.91 1.69 -6.59
C VAL A 4 -18.45 2.77 -5.65
N LYS A 5 -19.60 2.50 -5.03
CA LYS A 5 -20.24 3.42 -4.07
C LYS A 5 -19.35 3.62 -2.84
N LYS A 6 -19.34 4.85 -2.30
CA LYS A 6 -18.86 5.13 -0.95
C LYS A 6 -19.82 4.53 0.08
N VAL A 7 -19.36 4.44 1.33
CA VAL A 7 -20.18 3.94 2.44
C VAL A 7 -21.47 4.77 2.61
N SER A 8 -21.37 6.09 2.46
CA SER A 8 -22.52 7.01 2.50
C SER A 8 -23.50 6.91 1.33
N GLU A 9 -23.15 6.22 0.23
CA GLU A 9 -23.92 6.18 -1.02
C GLU A 9 -24.82 4.93 -1.15
N GLY A 10 -24.85 4.07 -0.10
CA GLY A 10 -25.66 2.85 -0.05
C GLY A 10 -24.92 1.61 -0.58
N ARG A 11 -25.63 0.48 -0.74
CA ARG A 11 -25.00 -0.82 -1.04
C ARG A 11 -25.17 -1.28 -2.50
N PRO A 12 -24.31 -2.20 -3.00
CA PRO A 12 -23.01 -2.55 -2.39
C PRO A 12 -22.03 -1.38 -2.47
N HIS A 13 -21.24 -1.18 -1.40
CA HIS A 13 -20.21 -0.14 -1.31
C HIS A 13 -18.82 -0.74 -1.12
N ILE A 14 -17.77 0.07 -1.22
CA ILE A 14 -16.37 -0.35 -1.14
C ILE A 14 -16.02 -1.29 0.05
N VAL A 15 -16.61 -1.10 1.23
CA VAL A 15 -16.37 -2.00 2.38
C VAL A 15 -16.90 -3.42 2.13
N ASP A 16 -17.97 -3.57 1.34
CA ASP A 16 -18.51 -4.88 0.97
C ASP A 16 -17.54 -5.60 0.03
N HIS A 17 -17.02 -4.89 -0.98
CA HIS A 17 -16.01 -5.43 -1.90
C HIS A 17 -14.71 -5.83 -1.17
N ILE A 18 -14.25 -5.03 -0.20
CA ILE A 18 -13.09 -5.39 0.64
C ILE A 18 -13.37 -6.70 1.41
N LYS A 19 -14.53 -6.80 2.07
CA LYS A 19 -14.91 -7.99 2.85
C LYS A 19 -15.10 -9.24 2.00
N ASN A 20 -15.51 -9.07 0.75
CA ASN A 20 -15.65 -10.17 -0.20
C ASN A 20 -14.31 -10.62 -0.83
N GLY A 21 -13.19 -9.96 -0.49
CA GLY A 21 -11.87 -10.27 -1.06
C GLY A 21 -11.68 -9.75 -2.49
N GLU A 22 -12.57 -8.89 -2.97
CA GLU A 22 -12.56 -8.34 -4.33
C GLU A 22 -11.53 -7.21 -4.50
N VAL A 23 -10.96 -6.72 -3.38
CA VAL A 23 -9.94 -5.65 -3.36
C VAL A 23 -8.64 -6.16 -2.73
N GLN A 24 -7.52 -6.02 -3.45
CA GLN A 24 -6.19 -6.48 -3.01
C GLN A 24 -5.25 -5.35 -2.59
N LEU A 25 -5.61 -4.09 -2.86
CA LEU A 25 -4.85 -2.90 -2.47
C LEU A 25 -5.80 -1.70 -2.35
N VAL A 26 -5.64 -0.89 -1.30
CA VAL A 26 -6.41 0.35 -1.10
C VAL A 26 -5.49 1.58 -1.10
N ILE A 27 -5.77 2.55 -1.97
CA ILE A 27 -5.14 3.87 -1.95
C ILE A 27 -6.19 4.88 -1.46
N ASN A 28 -6.04 5.39 -0.23
CA ASN A 28 -6.97 6.32 0.41
C ASN A 28 -6.30 7.67 0.70
N THR A 29 -6.24 8.56 -0.28
CA THR A 29 -5.69 9.90 -0.07
C THR A 29 -6.76 10.83 0.51
N SER A 30 -6.60 11.22 1.77
CA SER A 30 -7.52 12.14 2.43
C SER A 30 -7.02 13.58 2.24
N LEU A 31 -7.85 14.46 1.66
CA LEU A 31 -7.56 15.90 1.53
C LEU A 31 -8.23 16.76 2.64
N GLY A 32 -8.80 16.12 3.66
CA GLY A 32 -9.61 16.77 4.71
C GLY A 32 -11.08 16.96 4.33
N GLY A 33 -11.94 17.27 5.31
CA GLY A 33 -13.37 17.57 5.11
C GLY A 33 -14.33 16.37 5.26
N GLY A 34 -15.54 16.48 4.68
CA GLY A 34 -16.66 15.53 4.83
C GLY A 34 -16.39 14.09 4.35
N SER A 35 -15.26 13.84 3.69
CA SER A 35 -14.77 12.52 3.29
C SER A 35 -14.13 11.72 4.43
N ALA A 36 -13.93 12.32 5.60
CA ALA A 36 -13.25 11.68 6.73
C ALA A 36 -13.97 10.43 7.26
N ARG A 37 -15.31 10.44 7.30
CA ARG A 37 -16.11 9.32 7.83
C ARG A 37 -16.04 8.10 6.94
N ASP A 38 -16.29 8.26 5.64
CA ASP A 38 -16.18 7.15 4.69
C ASP A 38 -14.73 6.66 4.60
N GLY A 39 -13.75 7.57 4.63
CA GLY A 39 -12.34 7.22 4.69
C GLY A 39 -11.98 6.39 5.92
N TYR A 40 -12.54 6.70 7.09
CA TYR A 40 -12.37 5.90 8.30
C TYR A 40 -12.87 4.46 8.09
N HIS A 41 -14.09 4.29 7.59
CA HIS A 41 -14.66 2.96 7.37
C HIS A 41 -13.86 2.14 6.34
N ILE A 42 -13.36 2.78 5.29
CA ILE A 42 -12.51 2.13 4.27
C ILE A 42 -11.19 1.64 4.90
N ARG A 43 -10.48 2.51 5.63
CA ARG A 43 -9.21 2.13 6.27
C ARG A 43 -9.41 1.05 7.33
N HIS A 44 -10.48 1.16 8.11
CA HIS A 44 -10.80 0.16 9.13
C HIS A 44 -11.10 -1.21 8.49
N ALA A 45 -11.91 -1.26 7.43
CA ALA A 45 -12.17 -2.49 6.70
C ALA A 45 -10.90 -3.10 6.08
N ALA A 46 -10.02 -2.27 5.50
CA ALA A 46 -8.75 -2.74 4.95
C ALA A 46 -7.86 -3.37 6.03
N LEU A 47 -7.78 -2.76 7.22
CA LEU A 47 -7.06 -3.30 8.37
C LEU A 47 -7.62 -4.65 8.83
N GLU A 48 -8.94 -4.73 9.06
CA GLU A 48 -9.62 -5.95 9.53
C GLU A 48 -9.50 -7.12 8.53
N CYS A 49 -9.54 -6.81 7.23
CA CYS A 49 -9.43 -7.82 6.17
C CYS A 49 -7.98 -8.06 5.70
N HIS A 50 -6.98 -7.51 6.40
CA HIS A 50 -5.56 -7.62 6.05
C HIS A 50 -5.23 -7.21 4.60
N VAL A 51 -5.96 -6.24 4.05
CA VAL A 51 -5.70 -5.67 2.74
C VAL A 51 -4.69 -4.54 2.90
N PRO A 52 -3.52 -4.59 2.23
CA PRO A 52 -2.56 -3.50 2.24
C PRO A 52 -3.23 -2.17 1.85
N TYR A 53 -2.97 -1.11 2.61
CA TYR A 53 -3.49 0.21 2.29
C TYR A 53 -2.48 1.32 2.54
N VAL A 54 -2.65 2.42 1.82
CA VAL A 54 -1.79 3.60 1.93
C VAL A 54 -2.62 4.87 1.89
N THR A 55 -2.18 5.89 2.64
CA THR A 55 -2.94 7.12 2.84
C THR A 55 -2.35 8.35 2.16
N THR A 56 -1.20 8.18 1.49
CA THR A 56 -0.47 9.27 0.83
C THR A 56 -0.13 8.89 -0.60
N VAL A 57 -0.08 9.89 -1.49
CA VAL A 57 0.34 9.69 -2.88
C VAL A 57 1.80 9.21 -2.93
N ALA A 58 2.68 9.81 -2.11
CA ALA A 58 4.09 9.40 -2.03
C ALA A 58 4.25 7.93 -1.61
N GLY A 59 3.46 7.48 -0.62
CA GLY A 59 3.46 6.08 -0.21
C GLY A 59 2.90 5.16 -1.31
N ALA A 60 1.86 5.57 -2.03
CA ALA A 60 1.32 4.81 -3.15
C ALA A 60 2.37 4.62 -4.26
N LEU A 61 3.10 5.68 -4.61
CA LEU A 61 4.20 5.61 -5.58
C LEU A 61 5.30 4.64 -5.10
N ALA A 62 5.70 4.72 -3.83
CA ALA A 62 6.70 3.80 -3.26
C ALA A 62 6.23 2.34 -3.29
N MET A 63 4.95 2.07 -3.00
CA MET A 63 4.37 0.72 -3.11
C MET A 63 4.40 0.21 -4.54
N VAL A 64 4.01 1.02 -5.52
CA VAL A 64 4.08 0.65 -6.95
C VAL A 64 5.52 0.31 -7.34
N SER A 65 6.49 1.16 -7.00
CA SER A 65 7.90 0.89 -7.29
C SER A 65 8.41 -0.40 -6.64
N GLY A 66 7.96 -0.71 -5.42
CA GLY A 66 8.28 -1.97 -4.75
C GLY A 66 7.68 -3.19 -5.47
N ILE A 67 6.43 -3.10 -5.92
CA ILE A 67 5.76 -4.14 -6.70
C ILE A 67 6.49 -4.34 -8.03
N GLU A 68 6.78 -3.27 -8.77
CA GLU A 68 7.50 -3.32 -10.06
C GLU A 68 8.88 -3.96 -9.93
N ALA A 69 9.61 -3.65 -8.85
CA ALA A 69 10.94 -4.22 -8.58
C ALA A 69 10.92 -5.75 -8.43
N ILE A 70 9.77 -6.33 -8.04
CA ILE A 70 9.58 -7.78 -7.85
C ILE A 70 8.88 -8.41 -9.06
N SER A 71 7.91 -7.72 -9.66
CA SER A 71 7.10 -8.22 -10.79
C SER A 71 7.84 -8.23 -12.12
N GLY A 72 8.85 -7.37 -12.31
CA GLY A 72 9.75 -7.45 -13.45
C GLY A 72 10.62 -8.69 -13.32
N HIS A 73 10.52 -9.64 -14.25
CA HIS A 73 11.25 -10.92 -14.33
C HIS A 73 12.81 -10.81 -14.42
N HIS A 74 13.39 -9.69 -13.98
CA HIS A 74 14.75 -9.26 -14.29
C HIS A 74 15.66 -9.03 -13.09
N LYS A 75 15.20 -9.26 -11.85
CA LYS A 75 16.09 -9.25 -10.68
C LYS A 75 15.76 -10.37 -9.70
N GLN A 76 16.64 -11.36 -9.61
CA GLN A 76 16.74 -12.16 -8.39
C GLN A 76 17.03 -11.19 -7.24
N LEU A 77 16.17 -11.19 -6.21
CA LEU A 77 16.44 -10.49 -4.97
C LEU A 77 17.75 -11.04 -4.40
N SER A 78 18.80 -10.22 -4.39
CA SER A 78 20.06 -10.59 -3.76
C SER A 78 19.92 -10.47 -2.25
N ILE A 79 20.27 -11.53 -1.53
CA ILE A 79 20.27 -11.52 -0.06
C ILE A 79 21.57 -10.87 0.42
N LYS A 80 21.46 -10.01 1.43
CA LYS A 80 22.63 -9.48 2.16
C LYS A 80 22.29 -9.39 3.64
N SER A 81 23.17 -9.94 4.46
CA SER A 81 23.15 -9.79 5.92
C SER A 81 23.45 -8.35 6.33
N ILE A 82 23.01 -7.97 7.53
CA ILE A 82 23.30 -6.64 8.09
C ILE A 82 24.82 -6.42 8.24
N GLN A 83 25.57 -7.49 8.52
CA GLN A 83 27.03 -7.48 8.63
C GLN A 83 27.68 -7.12 7.29
N GLU A 84 27.21 -7.69 6.17
CA GLU A 84 27.71 -7.35 4.82
C GLU A 84 27.42 -5.90 4.45
N TYR A 85 26.26 -5.35 4.86
CA TYR A 85 25.97 -3.93 4.69
C TYR A 85 26.93 -3.03 5.49
N HIS A 86 27.28 -3.43 6.72
CA HIS A 86 28.18 -2.67 7.58
C HIS A 86 29.64 -2.72 7.10
N ALA A 87 30.13 -3.88 6.66
CA ALA A 87 31.49 -4.05 6.13
C ALA A 87 31.76 -3.14 4.91
N ARG A 88 30.73 -2.91 4.09
CA ARG A 88 30.79 -1.97 2.94
C ARG A 88 30.91 -0.50 3.35
N ARG A 89 30.36 -0.10 4.51
CA ARG A 89 30.50 1.28 5.02
C ARG A 89 31.90 1.53 5.56
N THR A 90 32.47 0.59 6.30
CA THR A 90 33.83 0.71 6.85
C THR A 90 34.89 0.81 5.74
N SER A 91 34.71 0.09 4.64
CA SER A 91 35.60 0.15 3.47
C SER A 91 35.51 1.45 2.65
N LEU A 92 34.41 2.22 2.78
CA LEU A 92 34.25 3.54 2.16
C LEU A 92 34.77 4.70 3.04
N GLN A 93 35.02 4.47 4.33
CA GLN A 93 35.55 5.48 5.27
C GLN A 93 37.08 5.41 5.45
N ILE A 94 37.74 4.39 4.90
CA ILE A 94 39.19 4.17 4.98
C ILE A 94 39.89 4.56 3.64
N LYS A 95 39.16 5.20 2.72
CA LYS A 95 39.72 5.89 1.54
C LYS A 95 39.51 7.39 1.69
#